data_AF-A0A8H4SP80-F1
#
_entry.id   AF-A0A8H4SP80-F1
#
_cell.length_a   1.000
_cell.length_b   1.000
_cell.length_c   1.000
_cell.angle_alpha   90.00
_cell.angle_beta   90.00
_cell.angle_gamma   90.00
#
_symmetry.space_group_name_H-M   'P 1'
#
loop_
_entity.id
_entity.type
_entity.pdbx_description
1 polymer ?
#
loop_
_entity_poly.entity_id
_entity_poly.type
_entity_poly.pdbx_seq_one_letter_code
_entity_poly.pdbx_strand_id
1 'polypeptide(L)'
;RIVERERDYIIPALKETANGSLAGTQTPDQTLASLDAMIARMQGLKRKMESLQEEEKKIQTQSKKRIQHLQDLYKIQTLADVKYEEWSRTRLDRLIVDHMLRSGFPESAKQLATAKGIEDLVDTGTFVQCQRIAESLRSGDAKEALQWCGENKVALKKSQ
;
A
#
# COMPACT_ATOMS: atom_id res chain seq x y z
N ARG A 1 -11.45 -2.14 -9.32
CA ARG A 1 -12.38 -0.99 -9.18
C ARG A 1 -11.86 0.32 -9.74
N ILE A 2 -10.58 0.72 -9.55
CA ILE A 2 -10.11 1.99 -10.12
C ILE A 2 -10.10 2.00 -11.66
N VAL A 3 -9.60 0.93 -12.28
CA VAL A 3 -9.59 0.77 -13.74
C VAL A 3 -11.00 0.74 -14.31
N GLU A 4 -11.91 -0.02 -13.68
CA GLU A 4 -13.32 -0.11 -14.09
C GLU A 4 -14.00 1.26 -14.02
N ARG A 5 -13.78 2.02 -12.94
CA ARG A 5 -14.33 3.37 -12.78
C ARG A 5 -13.84 4.33 -13.86
N GLU A 6 -12.54 4.34 -14.16
CA GLU A 6 -12.01 5.23 -15.20
C GLU A 6 -12.48 4.80 -16.60
N ARG A 7 -12.58 3.49 -16.87
CA ARG A 7 -13.17 2.95 -18.11
C ARG A 7 -14.61 3.45 -18.30
N ASP A 8 -15.42 3.35 -17.24
CA ASP A 8 -16.83 3.72 -17.26
C ASP A 8 -17.04 5.24 -17.41
N TYR A 9 -16.01 6.04 -17.13
CA TYR A 9 -16.02 7.49 -17.39
C TYR A 9 -15.51 7.85 -18.80
N ILE A 10 -14.35 7.31 -19.18
CA ILE A 10 -13.65 7.71 -20.41
C ILE A 10 -14.40 7.27 -21.66
N ILE A 11 -14.91 6.04 -21.71
CA ILE A 11 -15.56 5.53 -22.92
C ILE A 11 -16.81 6.35 -23.27
N PRO A 12 -17.72 6.66 -22.32
CA PRO A 12 -18.85 7.56 -22.59
C PRO A 12 -18.41 8.98 -22.97
N ALA A 13 -17.46 9.58 -22.23
CA ALA A 13 -17.00 10.94 -22.49
C ALA A 13 -16.38 11.08 -23.89
N LEU A 14 -15.64 10.07 -24.35
CA LEU A 14 -15.07 10.03 -25.70
C LEU A 14 -16.16 9.97 -26.77
N LYS A 15 -17.18 9.12 -26.57
CA LYS A 15 -18.32 9.01 -27.50
C LYS A 15 -19.11 10.33 -27.58
N GLU A 16 -19.38 10.94 -26.44
CA GLU A 16 -20.09 12.23 -26.36
C GLU A 16 -19.30 13.33 -27.08
N THR A 17 -18.00 13.42 -26.84
CA THR A 17 -17.11 14.40 -27.48
C THR A 17 -17.04 14.18 -29.00
N ALA A 18 -16.91 12.93 -29.44
CA ALA A 18 -16.88 12.59 -30.87
C ALA A 18 -18.20 12.95 -31.57
N ASN A 19 -19.33 12.59 -30.97
CA ASN A 19 -20.65 12.90 -31.52
C ASN A 19 -20.93 14.41 -31.53
N GLY A 20 -20.53 15.13 -30.48
CA GLY A 20 -20.70 16.58 -30.39
C GLY A 20 -19.87 17.34 -31.42
N SER A 21 -18.66 16.88 -31.70
CA SER A 21 -17.81 17.41 -32.76
C SER A 21 -18.40 17.16 -34.15
N LEU A 22 -18.87 15.93 -34.44
CA LEU A 22 -19.47 15.57 -35.73
C LEU A 22 -20.81 16.27 -35.99
N ALA A 23 -21.62 16.48 -34.95
CA ALA A 23 -22.90 17.17 -35.04
C ALA A 23 -22.78 18.70 -35.06
N GLY A 24 -21.55 19.24 -34.92
CA GLY A 24 -21.32 20.69 -34.83
C GLY A 24 -21.91 21.34 -33.57
N THR A 25 -22.24 20.55 -32.54
CA THR A 25 -22.80 21.05 -31.28
C THR A 25 -21.72 21.48 -30.28
N GLN A 26 -20.46 21.12 -30.54
CA GLN A 26 -19.29 21.61 -29.79
C GLN A 26 -18.39 22.45 -30.70
N THR A 27 -17.82 23.50 -30.12
CA THR A 27 -16.75 24.25 -30.78
C THR A 27 -15.44 23.44 -30.76
N PRO A 28 -14.50 23.73 -31.68
CA PRO A 28 -13.18 23.10 -31.66
C PRO A 28 -12.47 23.22 -30.31
N ASP A 29 -12.56 24.38 -29.65
CA ASP A 29 -11.97 24.62 -28.33
C ASP A 29 -12.59 23.74 -27.24
N GLN A 30 -13.91 23.53 -27.28
CA GLN A 30 -14.60 22.65 -26.33
C GLN A 30 -14.21 21.18 -26.54
N THR A 31 -14.08 20.75 -27.80
CA THR A 31 -13.62 19.41 -28.14
C THR A 31 -12.19 19.19 -27.67
N LEU A 32 -11.28 20.15 -27.91
CA LEU A 32 -9.89 20.09 -27.43
C LEU A 32 -9.82 20.03 -25.90
N ALA A 33 -10.56 20.88 -25.19
CA ALA A 33 -10.59 20.88 -23.74
C ALA A 33 -11.09 19.54 -23.15
N SER A 34 -12.08 18.90 -23.79
CA SER A 34 -12.55 17.57 -23.38
C SER A 34 -11.48 16.49 -23.57
N LEU A 35 -10.78 16.51 -24.71
CA LEU A 35 -9.66 15.60 -24.98
C LEU A 35 -8.54 15.79 -23.97
N ASP A 36 -8.15 17.02 -23.65
CA ASP A 36 -7.12 17.33 -22.66
C ASP A 36 -7.51 16.83 -21.26
N ALA A 37 -8.77 17.02 -20.86
CA ALA A 37 -9.28 16.50 -19.59
C ALA A 37 -9.21 14.96 -19.52
N MET A 38 -9.55 14.27 -20.61
CA MET A 38 -9.43 12.81 -20.69
C MET A 38 -7.97 12.35 -20.66
N ILE A 39 -7.07 13.03 -21.36
CA ILE A 39 -5.62 12.75 -21.34
C ILE A 39 -5.07 12.90 -19.91
N ALA A 40 -5.39 14.02 -19.24
CA ALA A 40 -4.96 14.27 -17.87
C ALA A 40 -5.44 13.17 -16.91
N ARG A 41 -6.68 12.70 -17.06
CA ARG A 41 -7.24 11.57 -16.31
C ARG A 41 -6.50 10.26 -16.59
N MET A 42 -6.28 9.92 -17.86
CA MET A 42 -5.54 8.70 -18.23
C MET A 42 -4.11 8.71 -17.69
N GLN A 43 -3.42 9.86 -17.75
CA GLN A 43 -2.09 10.02 -17.16
C GLN A 43 -2.13 9.90 -15.62
N GLY A 44 -3.18 10.40 -14.99
CA GLY A 44 -3.44 10.18 -13.56
C GLY A 44 -3.63 8.70 -13.22
N LEU A 45 -4.44 7.99 -14.00
CA LEU A 45 -4.66 6.55 -13.84
C LEU A 45 -3.35 5.77 -14.02
N LYS A 46 -2.57 6.07 -15.07
CA LYS A 46 -1.27 5.43 -15.32
C LYS A 46 -0.35 5.53 -14.10
N ARG A 47 -0.13 6.76 -13.60
CA ARG A 47 0.70 6.99 -12.40
C ARG A 47 0.18 6.23 -11.18
N LYS A 48 -1.14 6.18 -10.99
CA LYS A 48 -1.74 5.43 -9.88
C LYS A 48 -1.57 3.93 -10.04
N MET A 49 -1.69 3.39 -11.26
CA MET A 49 -1.46 1.98 -11.54
C MET A 49 -0.01 1.57 -11.31
N GLU A 50 0.95 2.39 -11.75
CA GLU A 50 2.38 2.16 -11.50
C GLU A 50 2.67 2.10 -9.99
N SER A 51 2.12 3.04 -9.22
CA SER A 51 2.23 3.03 -7.75
C SER A 51 1.61 1.78 -7.11
N LEU A 52 0.42 1.36 -7.56
CA LEU A 52 -0.24 0.16 -7.03
C LEU A 52 0.51 -1.12 -7.40
N GLN A 53 1.09 -1.18 -8.60
CA GLN A 53 1.89 -2.31 -9.04
C GLN A 53 3.15 -2.49 -8.18
N GLU A 54 3.84 -1.39 -7.86
CA GLU A 54 5.02 -1.46 -6.98
C GLU A 54 4.64 -1.88 -5.55
N GLU A 55 3.51 -1.36 -5.04
CA GLU A 55 2.97 -1.78 -3.74
C GLU A 55 2.58 -3.26 -3.73
N GLU A 56 1.89 -3.75 -4.77
CA GLU A 56 1.54 -5.16 -4.93
C GLU A 56 2.78 -6.06 -4.96
N LYS A 57 3.80 -5.68 -5.75
CA LYS A 57 5.07 -6.41 -5.84
C LYS A 57 5.77 -6.51 -4.49
N LYS A 58 5.76 -5.42 -3.72
CA LYS A 58 6.30 -5.41 -2.35
C LYS A 58 5.52 -6.36 -1.43
N ILE A 59 4.19 -6.27 -1.42
CA ILE A 59 3.32 -7.14 -0.60
C ILE A 59 3.52 -8.61 -0.96
N GLN A 60 3.61 -8.93 -2.26
CA GLN A 60 3.85 -10.29 -2.75
C GLN A 60 5.22 -10.81 -2.30
N THR A 61 6.27 -9.98 -2.41
CA THR A 61 7.62 -10.33 -1.98
C THR A 61 7.66 -10.65 -0.48
N GLN A 62 7.09 -9.77 0.34
CA GLN A 62 6.99 -9.96 1.79
C GLN A 62 6.19 -11.23 2.14
N SER A 63 5.04 -11.43 1.49
CA SER A 63 4.21 -12.63 1.71
C SER A 63 4.97 -13.90 1.36
N LYS A 64 5.69 -13.93 0.24
CA LYS A 64 6.52 -15.06 -0.17
C LYS A 64 7.64 -15.35 0.83
N LYS A 65 8.33 -14.31 1.33
CA LYS A 65 9.38 -14.45 2.36
C LYS A 65 8.83 -14.98 3.68
N ARG A 66 7.65 -14.51 4.11
CA ARG A 66 6.97 -14.98 5.33
C ARG A 66 6.54 -16.44 5.19
N ILE A 67 5.95 -16.82 4.05
CA ILE A 67 5.60 -18.21 3.75
C ILE A 67 6.85 -19.08 3.75
N GLN A 68 7.93 -18.64 3.11
CA GLN A 68 9.19 -19.39 3.07
C GLN A 68 9.74 -19.63 4.49
N HIS A 69 9.78 -18.58 5.30
CA HIS A 69 10.23 -18.70 6.70
C HIS A 69 9.38 -19.69 7.50
N LEU A 70 8.06 -19.73 7.30
CA LEU A 70 7.20 -20.75 7.91
C LEU A 70 7.46 -22.14 7.34
N GLN A 71 7.64 -22.27 6.02
CA GLN A 71 7.98 -23.55 5.38
C GLN A 71 9.31 -24.11 5.87
N ASP A 72 10.29 -23.27 6.16
CA ASP A 72 11.58 -23.70 6.68
C ASP A 72 11.45 -24.31 8.09
N LEU A 73 10.52 -23.81 8.92
CA LEU A 73 10.18 -24.45 10.19
C LEU A 73 9.67 -25.89 9.97
N TYR A 74 8.78 -26.11 9.01
CA TYR A 74 8.21 -27.44 8.74
C TYR A 74 9.23 -28.45 8.21
N LYS A 75 10.39 -27.99 7.69
CA LYS A 75 11.47 -28.87 7.25
C LYS A 75 12.35 -29.35 8.41
N ILE A 76 12.24 -28.72 9.59
CA ILE A 76 13.05 -29.05 10.75
C ILE A 76 12.35 -30.15 11.55
N GLN A 77 13.03 -31.28 11.74
CA GLN A 77 12.43 -32.47 12.33
C GLN A 77 12.43 -32.46 13.86
N THR A 78 13.33 -31.70 14.49
CA THR A 78 13.50 -31.65 15.95
C THR A 78 13.96 -30.28 16.43
N LEU A 79 13.58 -29.91 17.65
CA LEU A 79 13.98 -28.65 18.29
C LEU A 79 15.46 -28.61 18.69
N ALA A 80 16.12 -29.78 18.74
CA ALA A 80 17.55 -29.88 19.00
C ALA A 80 18.41 -29.64 17.73
N ASP A 81 17.78 -29.43 16.57
CA ASP A 81 18.47 -29.15 15.31
C ASP A 81 19.05 -27.73 15.33
N VAL A 82 20.31 -27.56 14.90
CA VAL A 82 20.96 -26.24 14.77
C VAL A 82 20.15 -25.32 13.85
N LYS A 83 19.45 -25.89 12.85
CA LYS A 83 18.54 -25.14 11.98
C LYS A 83 17.36 -24.55 12.74
N TYR A 84 16.87 -25.22 13.78
CA TYR A 84 15.85 -24.67 14.67
C TYR A 84 16.39 -23.47 15.44
N GLU A 85 17.62 -23.56 15.95
CA GLU A 85 18.25 -22.45 16.66
C GLU A 85 18.35 -21.21 15.76
N GLU A 86 18.87 -21.34 14.55
CA GLU A 86 18.98 -20.23 13.57
C GLU A 86 17.61 -19.64 13.21
N TRP A 87 16.63 -20.51 12.95
CA TRP A 87 15.25 -20.08 12.67
C TRP A 87 14.64 -19.33 13.87
N SER A 88 14.86 -19.83 15.08
CA SER A 88 14.33 -19.24 16.31
C SER A 88 14.96 -17.87 16.60
N ARG A 89 16.24 -17.66 16.26
CA ARG A 89 16.91 -16.36 16.35
C ARG A 89 16.25 -15.34 15.42
N THR A 90 15.99 -15.73 14.17
CA THR A 90 15.25 -14.89 13.21
C THR A 90 13.84 -14.54 13.72
N ARG A 91 13.14 -15.52 14.31
CA ARG A 91 11.83 -15.28 14.95
C ARG A 91 11.94 -14.29 16.10
N LEU A 92 12.94 -14.43 16.97
CA LEU A 92 13.16 -13.52 18.08
C LEU A 92 13.45 -12.10 17.58
N ASP A 93 14.34 -11.93 16.59
CA ASP A 93 14.63 -10.63 16.00
C ASP A 93 13.35 -9.96 15.45
N ARG A 94 12.46 -10.71 14.77
CA ARG A 94 11.15 -10.19 14.34
C ARG A 94 10.28 -9.71 15.50
N LEU A 95 10.22 -10.46 16.60
CA LEU A 95 9.43 -10.10 17.78
C LEU A 95 9.98 -8.85 18.47
N ILE A 96 11.30 -8.71 18.52
CA ILE A 96 11.96 -7.52 19.05
C ILE A 96 11.63 -6.30 18.17
N VAL A 97 11.72 -6.43 16.83
CA VAL A 97 11.35 -5.36 15.90
C VAL A 97 9.88 -4.94 16.09
N ASP A 98 8.92 -5.87 16.16
CA ASP A 98 7.51 -5.55 16.42
C ASP A 98 7.33 -4.85 17.78
N HIS A 99 8.01 -5.31 18.82
CA HIS A 99 7.96 -4.66 20.13
C HIS A 99 8.48 -3.22 20.08
N MET A 100 9.63 -2.98 19.44
CA MET A 100 10.21 -1.64 19.28
C MET A 100 9.26 -0.72 18.51
N LEU A 101 8.63 -1.22 17.45
CA LEU A 101 7.64 -0.47 16.67
C LEU A 101 6.38 -0.14 17.48
N ARG A 102 5.93 -1.00 18.39
CA ARG A 102 4.78 -0.69 19.25
C ARG A 102 5.12 0.26 20.39
N SER A 103 6.37 0.22 20.85
CA SER A 103 6.85 1.02 21.99
C SER A 103 7.36 2.42 21.60
N GLY A 104 7.25 2.85 20.34
CA GLY A 104 7.67 4.19 19.93
C GLY A 104 9.12 4.30 19.45
N PHE A 105 9.76 3.19 19.07
CA PHE A 105 11.18 3.16 18.66
C PHE A 105 11.37 2.76 17.18
N PRO A 106 10.82 3.51 16.20
CA PRO A 106 10.83 3.12 14.79
C PRO A 106 12.24 3.08 14.18
N GLU A 107 13.11 4.02 14.54
CA GLU A 107 14.48 4.08 14.00
C GLU A 107 15.33 2.90 14.46
N SER A 108 15.27 2.59 15.75
CA SER A 108 15.98 1.43 16.31
C SER A 108 15.43 0.12 15.75
N ALA A 109 14.11 0.02 15.56
CA ALA A 109 13.48 -1.13 14.90
C ALA A 109 13.96 -1.31 13.45
N LYS A 110 14.07 -0.21 12.69
CA LYS A 110 14.57 -0.20 11.31
C LYS A 110 16.03 -0.63 11.25
N GLN A 111 16.88 -0.12 12.14
CA GLN A 111 18.28 -0.51 12.22
C GLN A 111 18.45 -2.00 12.52
N LEU A 112 17.68 -2.54 13.47
CA LEU A 112 17.72 -3.97 13.78
C LEU A 112 17.25 -4.80 12.58
N ALA A 113 16.15 -4.42 11.94
CA ALA A 113 15.63 -5.13 10.77
C ALA A 113 16.68 -5.21 9.64
N THR A 114 17.37 -4.11 9.36
CA THR A 114 18.43 -4.06 8.34
C THR A 114 19.69 -4.80 8.75
N ALA A 115 20.13 -4.67 10.01
CA ALA A 115 21.30 -5.41 10.51
C ALA A 115 21.10 -6.93 10.46
N LYS A 116 19.85 -7.40 10.57
CA LYS A 116 19.49 -8.82 10.52
C LYS A 116 18.99 -9.29 9.15
N GLY A 117 18.79 -8.39 8.19
CA GLY A 117 18.25 -8.72 6.86
C GLY A 117 16.82 -9.27 6.90
N ILE A 118 15.98 -8.79 7.82
CA ILE A 118 14.62 -9.28 8.06
C ILE A 118 13.54 -8.25 7.69
N GLU A 119 13.86 -7.23 6.90
CA GLU A 119 12.93 -6.16 6.52
C GLU A 119 11.64 -6.69 5.86
N ASP A 120 11.74 -7.77 5.09
CA ASP A 120 10.59 -8.40 4.44
C ASP A 120 9.67 -9.17 5.42
N LEU A 121 10.17 -9.46 6.62
CA LEU A 121 9.48 -10.24 7.64
C LEU A 121 8.79 -9.39 8.72
N VAL A 122 8.91 -8.06 8.63
CA VAL A 122 8.40 -7.08 9.60
C VAL A 122 7.57 -6.00 8.93
N ASP A 123 6.65 -5.38 9.66
CA ASP A 123 5.67 -4.42 9.13
C ASP A 123 6.01 -2.96 9.47
N THR A 124 7.28 -2.57 9.33
CA THR A 124 7.81 -1.25 9.74
C THR A 124 6.97 -0.07 9.22
N GLY A 125 6.63 -0.07 7.93
CA GLY A 125 5.88 1.04 7.31
C GLY A 125 4.50 1.25 7.94
N THR A 126 3.79 0.16 8.24
CA THR A 126 2.48 0.19 8.87
C THR A 126 2.55 0.81 10.26
N PHE A 127 3.50 0.36 11.08
CA PHE A 127 3.65 0.89 12.44
C PHE A 127 4.12 2.34 12.47
N VAL A 128 5.00 2.76 11.55
CA VAL A 128 5.41 4.16 11.43
C VAL A 128 4.19 5.04 11.09
N GLN A 129 3.31 4.61 10.18
CA GLN A 129 2.07 5.33 9.90
C GLN A 129 1.16 5.38 11.14
N CYS A 130 0.99 4.26 11.86
CA CYS A 130 0.19 4.22 13.09
C CYS A 130 0.74 5.16 14.17
N GLN A 131 2.06 5.19 14.37
CA GLN A 131 2.71 6.08 15.34
C GLN A 131 2.49 7.54 14.97
N ARG A 132 2.70 7.92 13.71
CA ARG A 132 2.49 9.29 13.22
C ARG A 132 1.06 9.77 13.47
N ILE A 133 0.07 8.93 13.14
CA ILE A 133 -1.34 9.21 13.42
C ILE A 133 -1.58 9.35 14.93
N ALA A 134 -1.04 8.46 15.75
CA ALA A 134 -1.21 8.50 17.20
C ALA A 134 -0.55 9.74 17.85
N GLU A 135 0.61 10.18 17.35
CA GLU A 135 1.30 11.40 17.77
C GLU A 135 0.50 12.65 17.40
N SER A 136 0.02 12.72 16.16
CA SER A 136 -0.88 13.79 15.69
C SER A 136 -2.09 13.93 16.62
N LEU A 137 -2.75 12.82 16.93
CA LEU A 137 -3.91 12.81 17.84
C LEU A 137 -3.54 13.25 19.26
N ARG A 138 -2.39 12.82 19.80
CA ARG A 138 -1.91 13.28 21.12
C ARG A 138 -1.65 14.79 21.15
N SER A 139 -1.24 15.38 20.03
CA SER A 139 -1.06 16.82 19.89
C SER A 139 -2.36 17.61 19.66
N GLY A 140 -3.51 16.92 19.58
CA GLY A 140 -4.81 17.52 19.30
C GLY A 140 -5.10 17.71 17.81
N ASP A 141 -4.24 17.25 16.91
CA ASP A 141 -4.45 17.31 15.46
C ASP A 141 -5.04 15.99 14.92
N ALA A 142 -6.27 16.05 14.44
CA ALA A 142 -6.99 14.91 13.87
C ALA A 142 -6.85 14.78 12.34
N LYS A 143 -6.15 15.69 11.66
CA LYS A 143 -6.10 15.75 10.19
C LYS A 143 -5.61 14.45 9.57
N GLU A 144 -4.50 13.90 10.06
CA GLU A 144 -3.97 12.63 9.54
C GLU A 144 -4.90 11.44 9.78
N ALA A 145 -5.51 11.38 10.98
CA ALA A 145 -6.45 10.33 11.33
C ALA A 145 -7.68 10.36 10.41
N LEU A 146 -8.24 11.55 10.17
CA LEU A 146 -9.39 11.74 9.28
C LEU A 146 -9.05 11.38 7.83
N GLN A 147 -7.86 11.76 7.36
CA GLN A 147 -7.39 11.37 6.03
C GLN A 147 -7.28 9.85 5.90
N TRP A 148 -6.65 9.19 6.87
CA TRP A 148 -6.51 7.73 6.89
C TRP A 148 -7.88 7.03 6.91
N CYS A 149 -8.83 7.54 7.70
CA CYS A 149 -10.21 7.07 7.72
C CYS A 149 -10.92 7.22 6.36
N GLY A 150 -10.66 8.32 5.64
CA GLY A 150 -11.17 8.55 4.29
C GLY A 150 -10.63 7.52 3.30
N GLU A 151 -9.33 7.22 3.37
CA GLU A 151 -8.65 6.23 2.53
C GLU A 151 -9.11 4.79 2.83
N ASN A 152 -9.41 4.47 4.10
CA ASN A 152 -9.76 3.12 4.57
C ASN A 152 -11.26 2.91 4.82
N LYS A 153 -12.11 3.83 4.37
CA LYS A 153 -13.56 3.87 4.66
C LYS A 153 -14.30 2.55 4.39
N VAL A 154 -13.92 1.83 3.33
CA VAL A 154 -14.56 0.56 2.96
C VAL A 154 -14.26 -0.54 3.99
N ALA A 155 -13.02 -0.62 4.46
CA ALA A 155 -12.62 -1.59 5.49
C ALA A 155 -13.29 -1.25 6.83
N LEU A 156 -13.29 0.03 7.22
CA LEU A 156 -13.90 0.50 8.47
C LEU A 156 -15.41 0.23 8.53
N LYS A 157 -16.13 0.36 7.40
CA LYS A 157 -17.57 0.07 7.33
C LYS A 157 -17.92 -1.41 7.47
N LYS A 158 -17.01 -2.33 7.13
CA LYS A 158 -17.25 -3.78 7.25
C LYS A 158 -17.03 -4.31 8.66
N SER A 159 -16.39 -3.52 9.53
CA SER A 159 -16.10 -3.87 10.92
C SER A 159 -17.15 -3.37 11.91
N GLN A 160 -18.28 -2.83 11.42
CA GLN A 160 -19.46 -2.48 12.20
C GLN A 160 -20.60 -3.46 11.95
#